data_AF-A0A955D7K6-F1
#
_entry.id   AF-A0A955D7K6-F1
#
_cell.length_a   1.000
_cell.length_b   1.000
_cell.length_c   1.000
_cell.angle_alpha   90.00
_cell.angle_beta   90.00
_cell.angle_gamma   90.00
#
_symmetry.space_group_name_H-M   'P 1'
#
loop_
_entity.id
_entity.type
_entity.pdbx_description
1 polymer ?
#
loop_
_entity_poly.entity_id
_entity_poly.type
_entity_poly.pdbx_seq_one_letter_code
_entity_poly.pdbx_strand_id
1 'polypeptide(L)'
;MVTLRRTVRLWINPDEAAGPPADQPSYNGFAGRPSPFGLGRFFEIDAACRGEPDTSTGYLINIKDIDRAVRQAAVPILGNAARSAPDADPTGLLAPMLAAVAASLPVECIALTLRTSPYHAFEMAFDAPTIALVRTAFDLAAAHRLNCKSLSPEQNRDVFGKCNNPAGHGHNYRVEPCVAIDLSKAAPESRSSPFGIAALEAITDRVIIERFDHKHLNLDTPEFNDDTGVNPSVENIARVFFDLLAPAIAEASPTATLRSVTVWETDRTSATYPA
;
A
#
# COMPACT_ATOMS: atom_id res chain seq x y z
N MET A 1 7.20 -2.12 24.80
CA MET A 1 6.82 -1.12 23.77
C MET A 1 5.92 -1.78 22.75
N VAL A 2 4.77 -1.17 22.45
CA VAL A 2 3.80 -1.65 21.45
C VAL A 2 3.65 -0.64 20.33
N THR A 3 3.14 -1.08 19.17
CA THR A 3 2.66 -0.19 18.10
C THR A 3 1.15 -0.36 17.94
N LEU A 4 0.40 0.72 18.16
CA LEU A 4 -1.04 0.80 17.91
C LEU A 4 -1.26 1.43 16.52
N ARG A 5 -2.00 0.76 15.65
CA ARG A 5 -2.47 1.33 14.38
C ARG A 5 -3.95 1.62 14.44
N ARG A 6 -4.34 2.82 14.01
CA ARG A 6 -5.74 3.27 13.98
C ARG A 6 -6.07 3.89 12.62
N THR A 7 -7.00 3.26 11.90
CA THR A 7 -7.57 3.78 10.66
C THR A 7 -8.67 4.80 10.95
N VAL A 8 -8.53 5.99 10.38
CA VAL A 8 -9.52 7.08 10.42
C VAL A 8 -10.05 7.29 9.00
N ARG A 9 -11.35 7.05 8.82
CA ARG A 9 -12.06 7.27 7.56
C ARG A 9 -12.65 8.66 7.55
N LEU A 10 -12.52 9.39 6.46
CA LEU A 10 -13.05 10.74 6.32
C LEU A 10 -13.44 11.07 4.87
N TRP A 11 -14.34 12.02 4.71
CA TRP A 11 -14.66 12.61 3.41
C TRP A 11 -14.20 14.07 3.35
N ILE A 12 -13.80 14.49 2.16
CA ILE A 12 -13.44 15.87 1.85
C ILE A 12 -14.35 16.35 0.72
N ASN A 13 -15.05 17.44 1.00
CA ASN A 13 -15.88 18.10 0.02
C ASN A 13 -15.14 19.33 -0.53
N PRO A 14 -14.74 19.33 -1.82
CA PRO A 14 -13.93 20.39 -2.38
C PRO A 14 -14.66 21.74 -2.33
N ASP A 15 -15.95 21.78 -2.63
CA ASP A 15 -16.72 23.04 -2.69
C ASP A 15 -17.06 23.64 -1.31
N GLU A 16 -16.61 23.00 -0.23
CA GLU A 16 -16.89 23.44 1.12
C GLU A 16 -15.92 24.56 1.57
N ALA A 17 -16.37 25.81 1.46
CA ALA A 17 -15.62 26.98 1.95
C ALA A 17 -15.53 27.02 3.49
N ALA A 18 -16.54 26.46 4.17
CA ALA A 18 -16.62 26.32 5.62
C ALA A 18 -16.99 24.86 5.90
N GLY A 19 -16.12 24.13 6.60
CA GLY A 19 -16.22 22.69 6.86
C GLY A 19 -17.60 22.21 7.34
N PRO A 20 -17.77 20.89 7.51
CA PRO A 20 -19.07 20.28 7.82
C PRO A 20 -19.73 21.02 8.98
N PRO A 21 -21.07 21.22 8.97
CA PRO A 21 -21.77 21.90 10.05
C PRO A 21 -21.26 21.38 11.39
N ALA A 22 -20.83 22.29 12.28
CA ALA A 22 -20.11 21.96 13.52
C ALA A 22 -20.89 21.01 14.47
N ASP A 23 -22.17 20.76 14.18
CA ASP A 23 -23.13 20.06 15.03
C ASP A 23 -23.72 18.79 14.38
N GLN A 24 -22.96 18.11 13.50
CA GLN A 24 -23.39 16.79 13.03
C GLN A 24 -23.27 15.74 14.15
N PRO A 25 -24.36 15.01 14.48
CA PRO A 25 -24.32 14.01 15.54
C PRO A 25 -23.31 12.90 15.24
N SER A 26 -22.70 12.38 16.30
CA SER A 26 -21.70 11.33 16.20
C SER A 26 -22.33 9.94 16.01
N TYR A 27 -22.47 9.47 14.76
CA TYR A 27 -22.94 8.12 14.44
C TYR A 27 -21.82 7.09 14.23
N ASN A 28 -21.92 5.91 14.83
CA ASN A 28 -20.94 4.82 14.66
C ASN A 28 -21.04 4.16 13.26
N GLY A 29 -20.82 4.93 12.21
CA GLY A 29 -20.91 4.50 10.82
C GLY A 29 -19.54 4.12 10.24
N PHE A 30 -19.53 3.08 9.41
CA PHE A 30 -18.33 2.64 8.69
C PHE A 30 -17.89 3.62 7.59
N ALA A 31 -18.80 4.49 7.14
CA ALA A 31 -18.58 5.43 6.04
C ALA A 31 -17.55 6.53 6.33
N GLY A 32 -17.10 6.71 7.57
CA GLY A 32 -16.12 7.74 7.93
C GLY A 32 -16.73 9.08 8.30
N ARG A 33 -15.88 9.97 8.81
CA ARG A 33 -16.26 11.31 9.26
C ARG A 33 -15.19 12.37 8.99
N PRO A 34 -15.57 13.56 8.51
CA PRO A 34 -16.96 14.01 8.31
C PRO A 34 -17.68 13.28 7.17
N SER A 35 -19.02 13.30 7.19
CA SER A 35 -19.85 12.68 6.16
C SER A 35 -19.85 13.54 4.90
N PRO A 36 -19.91 12.95 3.70
CA PRO A 36 -19.96 13.72 2.46
C PRO A 36 -21.37 14.28 2.25
N PHE A 37 -21.46 15.42 1.57
CA PHE A 37 -22.61 15.80 0.75
C PHE A 37 -22.21 15.77 -0.74
N GLY A 38 -23.11 15.36 -1.64
CA GLY A 38 -22.78 15.30 -3.08
C GLY A 38 -21.57 14.41 -3.42
N LEU A 39 -20.73 14.87 -4.35
CA LEU A 39 -19.54 14.15 -4.85
C LEU A 39 -18.30 14.44 -3.98
N GLY A 40 -18.29 13.93 -2.76
CA GLY A 40 -17.13 14.01 -1.87
C GLY A 40 -15.99 13.06 -2.26
N ARG A 41 -14.77 13.37 -1.79
CA ARG A 41 -13.58 12.50 -1.93
C ARG A 41 -13.37 11.71 -0.63
N PHE A 42 -13.39 10.38 -0.72
CA PHE A 42 -13.15 9.50 0.43
C PHE A 42 -11.65 9.25 0.64
N PHE A 43 -11.23 9.25 1.90
CA PHE A 43 -9.86 8.89 2.29
C PHE A 43 -9.89 8.01 3.54
N GLU A 44 -8.91 7.12 3.64
CA GLU A 44 -8.55 6.48 4.91
C GLU A 44 -7.15 6.93 5.32
N ILE A 45 -6.95 7.17 6.61
CA ILE A 45 -5.64 7.54 7.17
C ILE A 45 -5.33 6.58 8.31
N ASP A 46 -4.28 5.79 8.16
CA ASP A 46 -3.74 4.97 9.23
C ASP A 46 -2.71 5.77 10.01
N ALA A 47 -2.95 5.97 11.31
CA ALA A 47 -1.96 6.51 12.23
C ALA A 47 -1.32 5.39 13.06
N ALA A 48 0.01 5.27 12.96
CA ALA A 48 0.79 4.37 13.79
C ALA A 48 1.38 5.13 14.97
N CYS A 49 1.02 4.72 16.19
CA CYS A 49 1.52 5.28 17.44
C CYS A 49 2.34 4.24 18.20
N ARG A 50 3.44 4.64 18.82
CA ARG A 50 4.33 3.76 19.56
C ARG A 50 4.52 4.25 21.00
N GLY A 51 4.67 3.31 21.93
CA GLY A 51 4.98 3.62 23.32
C GLY A 51 4.72 2.44 24.26
N GLU A 52 4.82 2.69 25.56
CA GLU A 52 4.44 1.71 26.59
C GLU A 52 2.98 1.91 26.99
N PRO A 53 2.15 0.85 27.04
CA PRO A 53 0.83 0.95 27.64
C PRO A 53 0.92 1.37 29.12
N ASP A 54 0.00 2.21 29.56
CA ASP A 54 -0.13 2.58 30.96
C ASP A 54 -0.31 1.34 31.84
N THR A 55 0.42 1.28 32.95
CA THR A 55 0.49 0.06 33.80
C THR A 55 -0.82 -0.27 34.52
N SER A 56 -1.70 0.72 34.71
CA SER A 56 -2.97 0.52 35.41
C SER A 56 -4.12 0.20 34.45
N THR A 57 -4.19 0.91 33.33
CA THR A 57 -5.27 0.80 32.34
C THR A 57 -4.96 -0.18 31.22
N GLY A 58 -3.68 -0.44 30.95
CA GLY A 58 -3.22 -1.22 29.79
C GLY A 58 -3.39 -0.50 28.45
N TYR A 59 -3.76 0.79 28.45
CA TYR A 59 -3.96 1.57 27.23
C TYR A 59 -2.69 2.34 26.86
N LEU A 60 -2.36 2.35 25.57
CA LEU A 60 -1.37 3.30 25.05
C LEU A 60 -1.97 4.72 24.98
N ILE A 61 -3.14 4.84 24.37
CA ILE A 61 -3.89 6.09 24.20
C ILE A 61 -5.35 5.76 23.88
N ASN A 62 -6.29 6.66 24.19
CA ASN A 62 -7.66 6.54 23.73
C ASN A 62 -7.71 6.77 22.21
N ILE A 63 -8.23 5.80 21.44
CA ILE A 63 -8.32 5.90 19.98
C ILE A 63 -9.12 7.13 19.50
N LYS A 64 -10.01 7.70 20.33
CA LYS A 64 -10.72 8.94 20.02
C LYS A 64 -9.79 10.16 19.95
N ASP A 65 -8.67 10.14 20.67
CA ASP A 65 -7.65 11.19 20.58
C ASP A 65 -6.92 11.12 19.25
N ILE A 66 -6.62 9.90 18.77
CA ILE A 66 -6.07 9.67 17.42
C ILE A 66 -7.06 10.13 16.35
N ASP A 67 -8.33 9.70 16.42
CA ASP A 67 -9.38 10.12 15.49
C ASP A 67 -9.50 11.66 15.41
N ARG A 68 -9.40 12.35 16.55
CA ARG A 68 -9.47 13.82 16.63
C ARG A 68 -8.21 14.48 16.04
N ALA A 69 -7.01 14.03 16.44
CA ALA A 69 -5.76 14.57 15.93
C ALA A 69 -5.65 14.42 14.41
N VAL A 70 -5.96 13.23 13.88
CA VAL A 70 -5.96 12.97 12.43
C VAL A 70 -6.95 13.86 11.71
N ARG A 71 -8.19 14.00 12.19
CA ARG A 71 -9.19 14.87 11.53
C ARG A 71 -8.79 16.34 11.57
N GLN A 72 -8.33 16.85 12.71
CA GLN A 72 -7.90 18.25 12.86
C GLN A 72 -6.72 18.60 11.96
N ALA A 73 -5.79 17.65 11.75
CA ALA A 73 -4.67 17.82 10.84
C ALA A 73 -5.04 17.64 9.37
N ALA A 74 -5.65 16.50 9.02
CA ALA A 74 -5.81 16.08 7.63
C ALA A 74 -6.95 16.80 6.89
N VAL A 75 -8.08 17.06 7.56
CA VAL A 75 -9.24 17.72 6.90
C VAL A 75 -8.89 19.08 6.28
N PRO A 76 -8.24 20.02 6.98
CA PRO A 76 -7.88 21.30 6.37
C PRO A 76 -6.82 21.16 5.26
N ILE A 77 -5.84 20.26 5.42
CA ILE A 77 -4.78 20.03 4.43
C ILE A 77 -5.35 19.44 3.14
N LEU A 78 -6.11 18.34 3.25
CA LEU A 78 -6.75 17.67 2.12
C LEU A 78 -7.82 18.56 1.49
N GLY A 79 -8.60 19.29 2.29
CA GLY A 79 -9.61 20.23 1.80
C GLY A 79 -9.00 21.38 1.01
N ASN A 80 -7.90 21.96 1.49
CA ASN A 80 -7.19 22.99 0.74
C ASN A 80 -6.62 22.44 -0.57
N ALA A 81 -5.93 21.29 -0.51
CA ALA A 81 -5.38 20.65 -1.71
C ALA A 81 -6.50 20.34 -2.74
N ALA A 82 -7.61 19.76 -2.31
CA ALA A 82 -8.73 19.43 -3.19
C ALA A 82 -9.35 20.66 -3.88
N ARG A 83 -9.23 21.87 -3.29
CA ARG A 83 -9.71 23.13 -3.88
C ARG A 83 -8.68 23.83 -4.76
N SER A 84 -7.47 24.01 -4.24
CA SER A 84 -6.48 24.90 -4.85
C SER A 84 -5.54 24.18 -5.81
N ALA A 85 -5.37 22.87 -5.66
CA ALA A 85 -4.47 22.03 -6.44
C ALA A 85 -5.02 20.60 -6.50
N PRO A 86 -6.17 20.37 -7.18
CA PRO A 86 -6.88 19.09 -7.16
C PRO A 86 -6.07 17.92 -7.75
N ASP A 87 -5.00 18.23 -8.49
CA ASP A 87 -4.01 17.36 -9.12
C ASP A 87 -2.72 17.20 -8.28
N ALA A 88 -2.67 17.75 -7.05
CA ALA A 88 -1.52 17.64 -6.17
C ALA A 88 -1.16 16.17 -5.87
N ASP A 89 0.13 15.88 -5.93
CA ASP A 89 0.69 14.60 -5.52
C ASP A 89 0.44 14.37 -4.01
N PRO A 90 -0.25 13.28 -3.62
CA PRO A 90 -0.53 12.98 -2.21
C PRO A 90 0.71 12.84 -1.34
N THR A 91 1.87 12.48 -1.92
CA THR A 91 3.13 12.36 -1.17
C THR A 91 3.55 13.68 -0.52
N GLY A 92 3.32 14.81 -1.20
CA GLY A 92 3.63 16.15 -0.70
C GLY A 92 2.76 16.61 0.48
N LEU A 93 1.65 15.90 0.76
CA LEU A 93 0.73 16.19 1.85
C LEU A 93 1.09 15.41 3.13
N LEU A 94 1.88 14.34 3.04
CA LEU A 94 2.17 13.45 4.17
C LEU A 94 2.97 14.14 5.28
N ALA A 95 4.06 14.82 4.93
CA ALA A 95 4.94 15.48 5.92
C ALA A 95 4.19 16.51 6.79
N PRO A 96 3.45 17.50 6.23
CA PRO A 96 2.70 18.44 7.06
C PRO A 96 1.59 17.77 7.88
N MET A 97 0.92 16.74 7.33
CA MET A 97 -0.08 15.97 8.10
C MET A 97 0.57 15.24 9.27
N LEU A 98 1.69 14.55 9.05
CA LEU A 98 2.40 13.77 10.05
C LEU A 98 2.90 14.66 11.19
N ALA A 99 3.51 15.80 10.85
CA ALA A 99 3.94 16.78 11.85
C ALA A 99 2.77 17.31 12.69
N ALA A 100 1.64 17.64 12.07
CA ALA A 100 0.46 18.16 12.76
C ALA A 100 -0.21 17.10 13.66
N VAL A 101 -0.29 15.84 13.20
CA VAL A 101 -0.81 14.73 14.02
C VAL A 101 0.11 14.45 15.20
N ALA A 102 1.42 14.35 14.97
CA ALA A 102 2.41 14.09 16.02
C ALA A 102 2.38 15.18 17.09
N ALA A 103 2.30 16.46 16.71
CA ALA A 103 2.21 17.58 17.65
C ALA A 103 0.93 17.58 18.50
N SER A 104 -0.11 16.89 18.06
CA SER A 104 -1.43 16.84 18.72
C SER A 104 -1.63 15.60 19.61
N LEU A 105 -0.66 14.67 19.62
CA LEU A 105 -0.76 13.41 20.36
C LEU A 105 0.20 13.40 21.55
N PRO A 106 -0.23 12.89 22.72
CA PRO A 106 0.64 12.70 23.88
C PRO A 106 1.59 11.50 23.76
N VAL A 107 1.44 10.70 22.70
CA VAL A 107 2.28 9.53 22.39
C VAL A 107 2.98 9.73 21.06
N GLU A 108 4.08 9.03 20.85
CA GLU A 108 4.86 9.11 19.62
C GLU A 108 4.06 8.60 18.42
N CYS A 109 3.79 9.46 17.43
CA CYS A 109 3.28 9.06 16.13
C CYS A 109 4.45 8.77 15.20
N ILE A 110 4.61 7.49 14.82
CA ILE A 110 5.79 7.01 14.08
C ILE A 110 5.58 6.97 12.56
N ALA A 111 4.32 6.93 12.10
CA ALA A 111 4.01 6.93 10.67
C ALA A 111 2.55 7.32 10.41
N LEU A 112 2.31 7.89 9.23
CA LEU A 112 0.97 8.06 8.65
C LEU A 112 0.90 7.38 7.28
N THR A 113 -0.18 6.65 7.03
CA THR A 113 -0.52 6.10 5.71
C THR A 113 -1.81 6.74 5.21
N LEU A 114 -1.77 7.50 4.12
CA LEU A 114 -2.92 8.02 3.40
C LEU A 114 -3.34 7.03 2.31
N ARG A 115 -4.61 6.61 2.32
CA ARG A 115 -5.23 5.83 1.26
C ARG A 115 -6.23 6.69 0.51
N THR A 116 -6.02 6.82 -0.80
CA THR A 116 -6.94 7.53 -1.71
C THR A 116 -7.94 6.57 -2.37
N SER A 117 -7.68 5.27 -2.26
CA SER A 117 -8.59 4.17 -2.60
C SER A 117 -8.17 2.93 -1.79
N PRO A 118 -8.94 1.82 -1.81
CA PRO A 118 -8.50 0.55 -1.23
C PRO A 118 -7.20 -0.01 -1.83
N TYR A 119 -6.76 0.51 -2.97
CA TYR A 119 -5.67 -0.02 -3.79
C TYR A 119 -4.51 0.95 -3.99
N HIS A 120 -4.64 2.18 -3.48
CA HIS A 120 -3.60 3.22 -3.51
C HIS A 120 -3.29 3.69 -2.10
N ALA A 121 -2.03 3.53 -1.68
CA ALA A 121 -1.56 3.96 -0.37
C ALA A 121 -0.23 4.72 -0.46
N PHE A 122 -0.14 5.76 0.36
CA PHE A 122 1.03 6.63 0.50
C PHE A 122 1.40 6.70 1.97
N GLU A 123 2.61 6.29 2.33
CA GLU A 123 3.05 6.24 3.73
C GLU A 123 4.30 7.08 3.94
N MET A 124 4.40 7.73 5.10
CA MET A 124 5.62 8.40 5.54
C MET A 124 5.87 8.08 7.01
N ALA A 125 7.12 7.69 7.29
CA ALA A 125 7.59 7.49 8.66
C ALA A 125 8.16 8.80 9.21
N PHE A 126 8.02 9.00 10.52
CA PHE A 126 8.43 10.23 11.21
C PHE A 126 9.95 10.42 11.22
N ASP A 127 10.71 9.32 11.32
CA ASP A 127 12.17 9.30 11.28
C ASP A 127 12.76 9.42 9.86
N ALA A 128 11.92 9.38 8.82
CA ALA A 128 12.29 9.57 7.43
C ALA A 128 11.32 10.54 6.70
N PRO A 129 11.24 11.81 7.12
CA PRO A 129 10.22 12.76 6.63
C PRO A 129 10.40 13.19 5.17
N THR A 130 11.45 12.72 4.51
CA THR A 130 11.71 12.92 3.08
C THR A 130 11.49 11.66 2.26
N ILE A 131 11.15 10.52 2.88
CA ILE A 131 10.87 9.28 2.17
C ILE A 131 9.37 9.00 2.21
N ALA A 132 8.75 8.98 1.05
CA ALA A 132 7.37 8.51 0.89
C ALA A 132 7.37 7.08 0.32
N LEU A 133 6.61 6.18 0.92
CA LEU A 133 6.30 4.87 0.35
C LEU A 133 5.02 4.96 -0.46
N VAL A 134 5.04 4.51 -1.71
CA VAL A 134 3.87 4.47 -2.60
C VAL A 134 3.55 3.02 -2.94
N ARG A 135 2.27 2.67 -2.85
CA ARG A 135 1.74 1.34 -3.14
C ARG A 135 0.56 1.47 -4.09
N THR A 136 0.58 0.66 -5.15
CA THR A 136 -0.54 0.47 -6.07
C THR A 136 -0.75 -1.02 -6.25
N ALA A 137 -1.99 -1.48 -6.10
CA ALA A 137 -2.34 -2.89 -6.32
C ALA A 137 -2.81 -3.13 -7.76
N PHE A 138 -2.39 -4.25 -8.33
CA PHE A 138 -2.73 -4.74 -9.67
C PHE A 138 -3.36 -6.12 -9.57
N ASP A 139 -4.25 -6.45 -10.50
CA ASP A 139 -4.83 -7.76 -10.70
C ASP A 139 -4.05 -8.56 -11.76
N LEU A 140 -3.92 -9.86 -11.54
CA LEU A 140 -3.25 -10.77 -12.46
C LEU A 140 -3.89 -12.16 -12.39
N ALA A 141 -4.44 -12.63 -13.50
CA ALA A 141 -5.04 -13.96 -13.61
C ALA A 141 -4.03 -14.94 -14.20
N ALA A 142 -3.58 -15.94 -13.44
CA ALA A 142 -2.65 -16.94 -13.96
C ALA A 142 -2.92 -18.35 -13.42
N ALA A 143 -2.61 -19.34 -14.26
CA ALA A 143 -2.63 -20.75 -13.91
C ALA A 143 -1.22 -21.26 -13.58
N HIS A 144 -1.13 -22.29 -12.73
CA HIS A 144 0.12 -22.94 -12.40
C HIS A 144 -0.08 -24.33 -11.79
N ARG A 145 1.04 -25.03 -11.61
CA ARG A 145 1.15 -26.28 -10.87
C ARG A 145 2.38 -26.22 -9.98
N LEU A 146 2.21 -26.58 -8.71
CA LEU A 146 3.34 -26.77 -7.81
C LEU A 146 3.87 -28.19 -7.96
N ASN A 147 5.09 -28.35 -8.46
CA ASN A 147 5.71 -29.64 -8.70
C ASN A 147 7.24 -29.55 -8.58
N CYS A 148 7.86 -30.58 -8.02
CA CYS A 148 9.31 -30.69 -7.90
C CYS A 148 9.79 -31.97 -8.60
N LYS A 149 10.61 -31.81 -9.66
CA LYS A 149 11.11 -32.93 -10.50
C LYS A 149 11.99 -33.92 -9.73
N SER A 150 12.65 -33.48 -8.66
CA SER A 150 13.50 -34.35 -7.84
C SER A 150 12.71 -35.22 -6.84
N LEU A 151 11.40 -34.98 -6.70
CA LEU A 151 10.52 -35.76 -5.83
C LEU A 151 9.73 -36.80 -6.63
N SER A 152 9.40 -37.94 -6.02
CA SER A 152 8.48 -38.91 -6.60
C SER A 152 7.06 -38.32 -6.75
N PRO A 153 6.17 -38.93 -7.56
CA PRO A 153 4.78 -38.52 -7.64
C PRO A 153 4.05 -38.53 -6.29
N GLU A 154 4.33 -39.51 -5.43
CA GLU A 154 3.78 -39.62 -4.07
C GLU A 154 4.26 -38.48 -3.20
N GLN A 155 5.57 -38.23 -3.19
CA GLN A 155 6.18 -37.14 -2.42
C GLN A 155 5.65 -35.77 -2.85
N ASN A 156 5.46 -35.55 -4.16
CA ASN A 156 4.86 -34.32 -4.67
C ASN A 156 3.41 -34.14 -4.19
N ARG A 157 2.60 -35.20 -4.22
CA ARG A 157 1.22 -35.17 -3.71
C ARG A 157 1.18 -34.93 -2.20
N ASP A 158 2.11 -35.50 -1.45
CA ASP A 158 2.18 -35.32 0.01
C ASP A 158 2.58 -33.89 0.39
N VAL A 159 3.51 -33.28 -0.34
CA VAL A 159 3.99 -31.91 -0.07
C VAL A 159 3.00 -30.84 -0.55
N PHE A 160 2.52 -30.95 -1.78
CA PHE A 160 1.75 -29.88 -2.43
C PHE A 160 0.24 -30.14 -2.48
N GLY A 161 -0.20 -31.36 -2.16
CA GLY A 161 -1.61 -31.72 -2.13
C GLY A 161 -2.35 -31.36 -3.42
N LYS A 162 -3.45 -30.61 -3.28
CA LYS A 162 -4.29 -30.16 -4.40
C LYS A 162 -3.54 -29.27 -5.40
N CYS A 163 -2.49 -28.56 -4.96
CA CYS A 163 -1.71 -27.67 -5.82
C CYS A 163 -0.81 -28.44 -6.82
N ASN A 164 -0.62 -29.76 -6.64
CA ASN A 164 0.09 -30.62 -7.59
C ASN A 164 -0.81 -31.26 -8.66
N ASN A 165 -2.09 -30.86 -8.76
CA ASN A 165 -3.00 -31.35 -9.81
C ASN A 165 -2.30 -31.38 -11.18
N PRO A 166 -2.24 -32.51 -11.91
CA PRO A 166 -1.51 -32.61 -13.18
C PRO A 166 -1.93 -31.59 -14.24
N ALA A 167 -3.20 -31.17 -14.24
CA ALA A 167 -3.73 -30.15 -15.13
C ALA A 167 -3.55 -28.71 -14.60
N GLY A 168 -2.90 -28.54 -13.45
CA GLY A 168 -2.77 -27.26 -12.76
C GLY A 168 -4.04 -26.76 -12.09
N HIS A 169 -3.99 -25.51 -11.66
CA HIS A 169 -5.11 -24.69 -11.16
C HIS A 169 -4.75 -23.22 -11.40
N GLY A 170 -5.57 -22.26 -11.00
CA GLY A 170 -5.23 -20.85 -11.18
C GLY A 170 -5.83 -19.95 -10.12
N HIS A 171 -5.35 -18.71 -10.11
CA HIS A 171 -5.73 -17.68 -9.15
C HIS A 171 -5.86 -16.32 -9.84
N ASN A 172 -6.66 -15.46 -9.22
CA ASN A 172 -6.64 -14.03 -9.46
C ASN A 172 -5.72 -13.42 -8.40
N TYR A 173 -4.44 -13.33 -8.73
CA TYR A 173 -3.43 -12.75 -7.86
C TYR A 173 -3.67 -11.25 -7.72
N ARG A 174 -3.37 -10.71 -6.54
CA ARG A 174 -3.15 -9.28 -6.36
C ARG A 174 -1.67 -9.03 -6.18
N VAL A 175 -1.10 -8.10 -6.94
CA VAL A 175 0.31 -7.70 -6.88
C VAL A 175 0.40 -6.26 -6.39
N GLU A 176 1.16 -5.98 -5.33
CA GLU A 176 1.34 -4.64 -4.79
C GLU A 176 2.84 -4.34 -4.63
N PRO A 177 3.48 -3.71 -5.63
CA PRO A 177 4.79 -3.10 -5.43
C PRO A 177 4.72 -1.94 -4.44
N CYS A 178 5.73 -1.84 -3.58
CA CYS A 178 5.96 -0.71 -2.69
C CYS A 178 7.25 0.00 -3.09
N VAL A 179 7.14 1.27 -3.48
CA VAL A 179 8.28 2.07 -3.91
C VAL A 179 8.56 3.16 -2.87
N ALA A 180 9.79 3.25 -2.40
CA ALA A 180 10.27 4.40 -1.65
C ALA A 180 10.69 5.50 -2.62
N ILE A 181 10.28 6.72 -2.30
CA ILE A 181 10.53 7.91 -3.09
C ILE A 181 11.22 8.94 -2.19
N ASP A 182 12.41 9.36 -2.61
CA ASP A 182 13.18 10.41 -1.95
C ASP A 182 12.75 11.81 -2.42
N LEU A 183 11.87 12.44 -1.62
CA LEU A 183 11.30 13.76 -1.86
C LEU A 183 12.33 14.89 -1.68
N SER A 184 13.49 14.65 -1.03
CA SER A 184 14.52 15.69 -0.84
C SER A 184 15.19 16.11 -2.15
N LYS A 185 15.10 15.25 -3.17
CA LYS A 185 15.65 15.44 -4.51
C LYS A 185 14.63 15.97 -5.51
N ALA A 186 13.39 16.22 -5.08
CA ALA A 186 12.39 16.90 -5.90
C ALA A 186 12.75 18.38 -6.07
N ALA A 187 12.37 18.99 -7.20
CA ALA A 187 12.64 20.40 -7.43
C ALA A 187 11.99 21.26 -6.31
N PRO A 188 12.63 22.33 -5.80
CA PRO A 188 12.16 23.10 -4.64
C PRO A 188 10.73 23.65 -4.77
N GLU A 189 10.27 23.87 -5.99
CA GLU A 189 8.95 24.43 -6.30
C GLU A 189 7.87 23.34 -6.48
N SER A 190 8.25 22.08 -6.71
CA SER A 190 7.33 20.95 -6.81
C SER A 190 7.62 19.95 -5.69
N ARG A 191 6.80 19.94 -4.63
CA ARG A 191 6.81 18.84 -3.65
C ARG A 191 6.27 17.51 -4.22
N SER A 192 6.12 17.40 -5.53
CA SER A 192 5.80 16.18 -6.25
C SER A 192 7.07 15.50 -6.73
N SER A 193 7.11 14.18 -6.59
CA SER A 193 8.19 13.36 -7.14
C SER A 193 8.08 13.28 -8.67
N PRO A 194 9.21 13.22 -9.42
CA PRO A 194 9.16 12.86 -10.85
C PRO A 194 8.66 11.42 -11.06
N PHE A 195 8.69 10.59 -10.04
CA PHE A 195 8.12 9.24 -10.02
C PHE A 195 6.78 9.28 -9.27
N GLY A 196 5.67 9.15 -9.99
CA GLY A 196 4.32 9.09 -9.43
C GLY A 196 3.62 7.76 -9.70
N ILE A 197 2.34 7.67 -9.32
CA ILE A 197 1.51 6.47 -9.56
C ILE A 197 1.51 6.06 -11.03
N ALA A 198 1.33 7.00 -11.96
CA ALA A 198 1.30 6.70 -13.38
C ALA A 198 2.59 6.03 -13.89
N ALA A 199 3.76 6.40 -13.34
CA ALA A 199 5.02 5.76 -13.68
C ALA A 199 5.09 4.35 -13.10
N LEU A 200 4.66 4.15 -11.85
CA LEU A 200 4.57 2.83 -11.22
C LEU A 200 3.62 1.89 -11.98
N GLU A 201 2.46 2.40 -12.40
CA GLU A 201 1.48 1.69 -13.23
C GLU A 201 2.09 1.27 -14.56
N ALA A 202 2.65 2.20 -15.32
CA ALA A 202 3.24 1.90 -16.63
C ALA A 202 4.41 0.89 -16.54
N ILE A 203 5.24 0.99 -15.51
CA ILE A 203 6.36 0.05 -15.31
C ILE A 203 5.83 -1.32 -14.90
N THR A 204 4.88 -1.39 -13.97
CA THR A 204 4.35 -2.67 -13.48
C THR A 204 3.56 -3.38 -14.56
N ASP A 205 2.79 -2.65 -15.36
CA ASP A 205 2.06 -3.19 -16.50
C ASP A 205 3.01 -3.89 -17.49
N ARG A 206 4.01 -3.15 -17.98
CA ARG A 206 5.00 -3.66 -18.93
C ARG A 206 5.87 -4.80 -18.37
N VAL A 207 6.31 -4.69 -17.12
CA VAL A 207 7.29 -5.63 -16.54
C VAL A 207 6.62 -6.88 -15.96
N ILE A 208 5.36 -6.78 -15.53
CA ILE A 208 4.64 -7.86 -14.87
C ILE A 208 3.37 -8.23 -15.62
N ILE A 209 2.41 -7.31 -15.77
CA ILE A 209 1.08 -7.65 -16.27
C ILE A 209 1.14 -8.21 -17.69
N GLU A 210 1.77 -7.51 -18.64
CA GLU A 210 1.92 -7.95 -20.03
C GLU A 210 2.60 -9.32 -20.17
N ARG A 211 3.44 -9.70 -19.20
CA ARG A 211 4.26 -10.91 -19.24
C ARG A 211 3.60 -12.12 -18.60
N PHE A 212 2.81 -11.91 -17.55
CA PHE A 212 2.34 -12.97 -16.66
C PHE A 212 0.80 -13.07 -16.59
N ASP A 213 0.06 -12.04 -17.01
CA ASP A 213 -1.40 -12.08 -17.02
C ASP A 213 -1.95 -13.00 -18.13
N HIS A 214 -3.03 -13.71 -17.80
CA HIS A 214 -3.65 -14.76 -18.62
C HIS A 214 -2.66 -15.83 -19.12
N LYS A 215 -1.66 -16.17 -18.30
CA LYS A 215 -0.65 -17.22 -18.60
C LYS A 215 -0.81 -18.46 -17.74
N HIS A 216 -0.30 -19.58 -18.23
CA HIS A 216 0.11 -20.69 -17.38
C HIS A 216 1.59 -20.49 -17.01
N LEU A 217 1.89 -20.13 -15.76
CA LEU A 217 3.23 -19.75 -15.30
C LEU A 217 4.29 -20.80 -15.67
N ASN A 218 4.05 -22.09 -15.40
CA ASN A 218 5.03 -23.13 -15.72
C ASN A 218 5.28 -23.36 -17.22
N LEU A 219 4.35 -22.98 -18.10
CA LEU A 219 4.40 -23.35 -19.52
C LEU A 219 4.77 -22.15 -20.40
N ASP A 220 4.29 -20.97 -20.03
CA ASP A 220 4.36 -19.78 -20.86
C ASP A 220 5.43 -18.78 -20.40
N THR A 221 6.10 -19.03 -19.28
CA THR A 221 7.04 -18.07 -18.68
C THR A 221 8.39 -18.74 -18.38
N PRO A 222 9.52 -18.13 -18.79
CA PRO A 222 10.83 -18.70 -18.55
C PRO A 222 11.20 -18.72 -17.05
N GLU A 223 10.67 -17.78 -16.27
CA GLU A 223 10.95 -17.64 -14.83
C GLU A 223 10.41 -18.81 -14.01
N PHE A 224 9.27 -19.38 -14.41
CA PHE A 224 8.59 -20.44 -13.68
C PHE A 224 8.56 -21.78 -14.41
N ASN A 225 9.25 -21.89 -15.55
CA ASN A 225 9.29 -23.13 -16.28
C ASN A 225 9.98 -24.25 -15.48
N ASP A 226 9.64 -25.48 -15.85
CA ASP A 226 10.07 -26.68 -15.16
C ASP A 226 11.58 -27.00 -15.35
N ASP A 227 12.24 -26.39 -16.33
CA ASP A 227 13.61 -26.75 -16.74
C ASP A 227 14.67 -25.85 -16.09
N THR A 228 14.47 -24.54 -16.16
CA THR A 228 15.42 -23.51 -15.69
C THR A 228 14.79 -22.55 -14.68
N GLY A 229 13.47 -22.54 -14.57
CA GLY A 229 12.72 -21.65 -13.70
C GLY A 229 12.63 -22.16 -12.25
N VAL A 230 11.85 -21.43 -11.47
CA VAL A 230 11.52 -21.77 -10.08
C VAL A 230 10.06 -22.19 -9.97
N ASN A 231 9.75 -23.02 -8.97
CA ASN A 231 8.37 -23.44 -8.71
C ASN A 231 7.51 -22.19 -8.39
N PRO A 232 6.35 -21.95 -9.04
CA PRO A 232 5.54 -20.74 -8.87
C PRO A 232 4.75 -20.71 -7.55
N SER A 233 5.40 -21.00 -6.43
CA SER A 233 4.82 -20.70 -5.12
C SER A 233 4.69 -19.17 -4.96
N VAL A 234 3.73 -18.71 -4.15
CA VAL A 234 3.51 -17.26 -3.95
C VAL A 234 4.76 -16.52 -3.46
N GLU A 235 5.62 -17.20 -2.70
CA GLU A 235 6.92 -16.68 -2.25
C GLU A 235 7.89 -16.47 -3.42
N ASN A 236 7.99 -17.44 -4.33
CA ASN A 236 8.82 -17.30 -5.52
C ASN A 236 8.25 -16.28 -6.49
N ILE A 237 6.93 -16.18 -6.63
CA ILE A 237 6.28 -15.16 -7.46
C ILE A 237 6.64 -13.76 -6.94
N ALA A 238 6.49 -13.50 -5.63
CA ALA A 238 6.86 -12.22 -5.03
C ALA A 238 8.34 -11.87 -5.27
N ARG A 239 9.24 -12.85 -5.12
CA ARG A 239 10.67 -12.66 -5.37
C ARG A 239 10.99 -12.37 -6.83
N VAL A 240 10.47 -13.16 -7.76
CA VAL A 240 10.67 -12.96 -9.20
C VAL A 240 10.13 -11.59 -9.63
N PHE A 241 8.95 -11.20 -9.17
CA PHE A 241 8.37 -9.89 -9.50
C PHE A 241 9.21 -8.74 -8.94
N PHE A 242 9.73 -8.87 -7.72
CA PHE A 242 10.67 -7.89 -7.18
C PHE A 242 11.96 -7.80 -8.01
N ASP A 243 12.59 -8.93 -8.33
CA ASP A 243 13.85 -8.99 -9.07
C ASP A 243 13.71 -8.39 -10.49
N LEU A 244 12.53 -8.49 -11.10
CA LEU A 244 12.20 -7.86 -12.38
C LEU A 244 11.88 -6.36 -12.25
N LEU A 245 11.11 -5.96 -11.24
CA LEU A 245 10.67 -4.56 -11.06
C LEU A 245 11.78 -3.65 -10.54
N ALA A 246 12.63 -4.14 -9.63
CA ALA A 246 13.66 -3.33 -8.98
C ALA A 246 14.58 -2.59 -9.97
N PRO A 247 15.20 -3.25 -10.98
CA PRO A 247 16.04 -2.55 -11.96
C PRO A 247 15.22 -1.59 -12.84
N ALA A 248 14.01 -1.95 -13.23
CA ALA A 248 13.16 -1.10 -14.07
C ALA A 248 12.73 0.20 -13.36
N ILE A 249 12.47 0.13 -12.05
CA ILE A 249 12.15 1.29 -11.22
C ILE A 249 13.39 2.18 -11.03
N ALA A 250 14.55 1.58 -10.75
CA ALA A 250 15.80 2.33 -10.59
C ALA A 250 16.24 3.04 -11.88
N GLU A 251 15.99 2.44 -13.05
CA GLU A 251 16.23 3.05 -14.37
C GLU A 251 15.28 4.23 -14.61
N ALA A 252 14.01 4.11 -14.22
CA ALA A 252 13.00 5.13 -14.45
C ALA A 252 13.20 6.40 -13.61
N SER A 253 13.75 6.30 -12.40
CA SER A 253 14.00 7.48 -11.56
C SER A 253 15.10 7.26 -10.53
N PRO A 254 16.07 8.18 -10.41
CA PRO A 254 17.13 8.11 -9.38
C PRO A 254 16.62 8.39 -7.96
N THR A 255 15.36 8.79 -7.82
CA THR A 255 14.70 9.06 -6.53
C THR A 255 13.81 7.92 -6.07
N ALA A 256 13.58 6.92 -6.93
CA ALA A 256 12.69 5.79 -6.67
C ALA A 256 13.49 4.53 -6.35
N THR A 257 13.04 3.74 -5.39
CA THR A 257 13.63 2.44 -5.06
C THR A 257 12.54 1.48 -4.64
N LEU A 258 12.46 0.32 -5.30
CA LEU A 258 11.53 -0.72 -4.90
C LEU A 258 11.92 -1.25 -3.52
N ARG A 259 10.98 -1.19 -2.57
CA ARG A 259 11.16 -1.63 -1.19
C ARG A 259 10.72 -3.07 -1.00
N SER A 260 9.58 -3.43 -1.57
CA SER A 260 9.01 -4.77 -1.49
C SER A 260 7.99 -4.96 -2.60
N VAL A 261 7.66 -6.21 -2.89
CA VAL A 261 6.46 -6.62 -3.62
C VAL A 261 5.68 -7.57 -2.74
N THR A 262 4.40 -7.29 -2.53
CA THR A 262 3.48 -8.23 -1.89
C THR A 262 2.60 -8.86 -2.95
N VAL A 263 2.51 -10.19 -2.96
CA VAL A 263 1.63 -10.95 -3.84
C VAL A 263 0.64 -11.73 -3.00
N TRP A 264 -0.65 -11.51 -3.23
CA TRP A 264 -1.72 -12.32 -2.67
C TRP A 264 -2.13 -13.35 -3.70
N GLU A 265 -2.01 -14.63 -3.33
CA GLU A 265 -2.59 -15.74 -4.09
C GLU A 265 -4.11 -15.80 -3.86
N THR A 266 -4.53 -15.48 -2.64
CA THR A 266 -5.94 -15.33 -2.26
C THR A 266 -6.07 -14.22 -1.21
N ASP A 267 -7.30 -13.84 -0.86
CA ASP A 267 -7.57 -12.87 0.23
C ASP A 267 -6.99 -13.29 1.59
N ARG A 268 -6.59 -14.55 1.75
CA ARG A 268 -6.08 -15.13 3.01
C ARG A 268 -4.62 -15.54 2.96
N THR A 269 -3.99 -15.53 1.77
CA THR A 269 -2.63 -16.02 1.57
C THR A 269 -1.85 -15.02 0.75
N SER A 270 -0.76 -14.51 1.31
CA SER A 270 0.19 -13.66 0.60
C SER A 270 1.62 -13.86 1.06
N ALA A 271 2.56 -13.47 0.20
CA ALA A 271 3.97 -13.35 0.52
C ALA A 271 4.46 -11.94 0.17
N THR A 272 5.42 -11.42 0.93
CA THR A 272 6.09 -10.15 0.67
C THR A 272 7.59 -10.39 0.53
N TYR A 273 8.22 -9.81 -0.50
CA TYR A 273 9.65 -9.91 -0.70
C TYR A 273 10.25 -8.57 -1.20
N PRO A 274 11.40 -8.14 -0.64
CA PRO A 274 11.93 -8.51 0.66
C PRO A 274 10.93 -8.18 1.79
N ALA A 275 11.07 -8.85 2.93
CA ALA A 275 10.24 -8.63 4.12
C ALA A 275 10.77 -7.48 5.00
#